data_AF-A0A850HX22-F1
#
_entry.id   AF-A0A850HX22-F1
#
_cell.length_a   1.000
_cell.length_b   1.000
_cell.length_c   1.000
_cell.angle_alpha   90.00
_cell.angle_beta   90.00
_cell.angle_gamma   90.00
#
_symmetry.space_group_name_H-M   'P 1'
#
loop_
_entity.id
_entity.type
_entity.pdbx_description
1 polymer ?
#
loop_
_entity_poly.entity_id
_entity_poly.type
_entity_poly.pdbx_seq_one_letter_code
_entity_poly.pdbx_strand_id
1 'polypeptide(L)'
;MTSAMEFRRPVPTDGEAILNALPNPVLLVAPDGRIVDANIAAESFFEISTQFLRRQSLKELVPFGSPLLALIEQVRTNGSPVNEYKVDLGTPRIGGDRQVDLHVAPLTERPGHIVVMLQERTIADKMDRQLTHRSAARSVIALAAMLAHEIKNPLSGIRGAAQLLEQQASSEDRLLTRLICDEADRIVTLVDRMEVFGDDRPVARGPVNIHSVLDHVKRLAQSGFARNVRFIEDYDPSLPPVLANQDQLIQVFLNLVKNAAEAVADLGTDAEIQLTTAFRPGVRLSVPGKKSRVSLPLEFCVKDNGSGVPEDLLPNLFDPFVTTKQTGSGLGLALVAKIVGDHGGIIECESQPRKTTFRVLMPMYSAAKHHDQSNRDDVPGTPSPASQDAR
;
A
#
# COMPACT_ATOMS: atom_id res chain seq x y z
N MET A 1 25.11 -38.92 -43.79
CA MET A 1 24.53 -38.99 -42.43
C MET A 1 25.50 -38.30 -41.48
N THR A 2 25.24 -37.03 -41.20
CA THR A 2 26.10 -36.18 -40.37
C THR A 2 25.62 -36.29 -38.93
N SER A 3 26.43 -36.92 -38.08
CA SER A 3 26.11 -37.11 -36.65
C SER A 3 26.23 -35.77 -35.93
N ALA A 4 25.12 -35.29 -35.37
CA ALA A 4 25.08 -34.07 -34.56
C ALA A 4 25.74 -34.34 -33.20
N MET A 5 26.83 -33.63 -32.91
CA MET A 5 27.39 -33.55 -31.57
C MET A 5 26.41 -32.79 -30.66
N GLU A 6 25.75 -33.50 -29.75
CA GLU A 6 25.02 -32.90 -28.65
C GLU A 6 26.01 -32.21 -27.68
N PHE A 7 26.00 -30.88 -27.67
CA PHE A 7 26.64 -30.10 -26.62
C PHE A 7 25.87 -30.30 -25.29
N ARG A 8 26.27 -31.29 -24.48
CA ARG A 8 25.82 -31.40 -23.09
C ARG A 8 26.32 -30.18 -22.31
N ARG A 9 25.41 -29.33 -21.82
CA ARG A 9 25.74 -28.29 -20.84
C ARG A 9 26.29 -28.98 -19.56
N PRO A 10 27.37 -28.46 -18.97
CA PRO A 10 27.89 -29.00 -17.71
C PRO A 10 26.81 -28.91 -16.62
N VAL A 11 26.75 -29.93 -15.76
CA VAL A 11 25.86 -29.94 -14.60
C VAL A 11 26.30 -28.81 -13.66
N PRO A 12 25.38 -27.94 -13.18
CA PRO A 12 25.73 -26.87 -12.26
C PRO A 12 26.40 -27.43 -11.01
N THR A 13 27.38 -26.71 -10.48
CA THR A 13 27.92 -27.06 -9.15
C THR A 13 26.83 -26.86 -8.09
N ASP A 14 26.91 -27.57 -6.96
CA ASP A 14 25.95 -27.42 -5.86
C ASP A 14 25.84 -25.94 -5.40
N GLY A 15 26.96 -25.20 -5.40
CA GLY A 15 26.97 -23.77 -5.09
C GLY A 15 26.21 -22.90 -6.10
N GLU A 16 26.34 -23.19 -7.40
CA GLU A 16 25.60 -22.50 -8.46
C GLU A 16 24.10 -22.82 -8.41
N ALA A 17 23.75 -24.06 -8.12
CA ALA A 17 22.36 -24.47 -7.91
C ALA A 17 21.73 -23.75 -6.70
N ILE A 18 22.47 -23.63 -5.59
CA ILE A 18 22.03 -22.88 -4.39
C ILE A 18 21.84 -21.39 -4.71
N LEU A 19 22.82 -20.75 -5.36
CA LEU A 19 22.74 -19.32 -5.72
C LEU A 19 21.56 -19.04 -6.66
N ASN A 20 21.28 -19.94 -7.60
CA ASN A 20 20.16 -19.82 -8.53
C ASN A 20 18.79 -20.10 -7.89
N ALA A 21 18.75 -20.79 -6.74
CA ALA A 21 17.54 -20.97 -5.96
C ALA A 21 17.18 -19.73 -5.11
N LEU A 22 18.12 -18.79 -4.92
CA LEU A 22 17.86 -17.56 -4.19
C LEU A 22 16.95 -16.62 -4.99
N PRO A 23 15.91 -16.03 -4.36
CA PRO A 23 14.98 -15.13 -5.04
C PRO A 23 15.58 -13.73 -5.30
N ASN A 24 16.67 -13.38 -4.61
CA ASN A 24 17.29 -12.07 -4.68
C ASN A 24 18.41 -12.08 -5.74
N PRO A 25 18.52 -11.04 -6.57
CA PRO A 25 19.69 -10.82 -7.42
C PRO A 25 20.99 -10.82 -6.62
N VAL A 26 21.96 -11.64 -7.03
CA VAL A 26 23.30 -11.67 -6.44
C VAL A 26 24.34 -11.54 -7.55
N LEU A 27 25.30 -10.65 -7.35
CA LEU A 27 26.45 -10.40 -8.23
C LEU A 27 27.75 -10.58 -7.44
N LEU A 28 28.77 -11.09 -8.10
CA LEU A 28 30.15 -11.06 -7.63
C LEU A 28 30.95 -10.06 -8.47
N VAL A 29 31.58 -9.09 -7.83
CA VAL A 29 32.30 -7.98 -8.47
C VAL A 29 33.79 -8.07 -8.16
N ALA A 30 34.62 -8.00 -9.20
CA ALA A 30 36.08 -8.03 -9.12
C ALA A 30 36.69 -6.69 -8.68
N PRO A 31 37.99 -6.66 -8.30
CA PRO A 31 38.75 -5.44 -8.01
C PRO A 31 38.66 -4.36 -9.11
N ASP A 32 38.58 -4.74 -10.37
CA ASP A 32 38.48 -3.81 -11.50
C ASP A 32 37.04 -3.35 -11.81
N GLY A 33 36.06 -3.75 -10.99
CA GLY A 33 34.65 -3.39 -11.15
C GLY A 33 33.91 -4.21 -12.22
N ARG A 34 34.51 -5.30 -12.73
CA ARG A 34 33.82 -6.26 -13.61
C ARG A 34 32.98 -7.25 -12.83
N ILE A 35 31.88 -7.68 -13.42
CA ILE A 35 31.06 -8.76 -12.86
C ILE A 35 31.73 -10.09 -13.20
N VAL A 36 32.08 -10.85 -12.17
CA VAL A 36 32.69 -12.18 -12.28
C VAL A 36 31.62 -13.25 -12.37
N ASP A 37 30.56 -13.09 -11.58
CA ASP A 37 29.46 -14.04 -11.53
C ASP A 37 28.13 -13.38 -11.14
N ALA A 38 27.03 -14.03 -11.48
CA ALA A 38 25.67 -13.57 -11.23
C ALA A 38 24.70 -14.77 -11.21
N ASN A 39 23.64 -14.70 -10.41
CA ASN A 39 22.58 -15.73 -10.41
C ASN A 39 21.45 -15.41 -11.42
N ILE A 40 20.53 -16.36 -11.61
CA ILE A 40 19.37 -16.20 -12.50
C ILE A 40 18.46 -15.03 -12.08
N ALA A 41 18.36 -14.74 -10.78
CA ALA A 41 17.60 -13.58 -10.31
C ALA A 41 18.23 -12.27 -10.79
N ALA A 42 19.56 -12.16 -10.84
CA ALA A 42 20.25 -11.01 -11.41
C ALA A 42 20.05 -10.89 -12.93
N GLU A 43 20.02 -12.01 -13.66
CA GLU A 43 19.63 -12.00 -15.08
C GLU A 43 18.23 -11.44 -15.29
N SER A 44 17.28 -11.81 -14.43
CA SER A 44 15.91 -11.31 -14.47
C SER A 44 15.82 -9.82 -14.11
N PHE A 45 16.60 -9.37 -13.12
CA PHE A 45 16.60 -7.97 -12.68
C PHE A 45 17.23 -7.02 -13.70
N PHE A 46 18.38 -7.39 -14.28
CA PHE A 46 19.09 -6.56 -15.25
C PHE A 46 18.57 -6.71 -16.69
N GLU A 47 17.66 -7.66 -16.93
CA GLU A 47 17.17 -8.04 -18.26
C GLU A 47 18.31 -8.41 -19.24
N ILE A 48 19.35 -9.04 -18.72
CA ILE A 48 20.58 -9.39 -19.45
C ILE A 48 21.01 -10.79 -19.02
N SER A 49 21.36 -11.64 -19.98
CA SER A 49 21.84 -12.99 -19.68
C SER A 49 23.08 -12.98 -18.78
N THR A 50 23.16 -13.92 -17.85
CA THR A 50 24.32 -14.13 -16.96
C THR A 50 25.65 -14.19 -17.74
N GLN A 51 25.67 -14.82 -18.92
CA GLN A 51 26.85 -14.87 -19.79
C GLN A 51 27.31 -13.49 -20.27
N PHE A 52 26.36 -12.59 -20.52
CA PHE A 52 26.67 -11.23 -20.95
C PHE A 52 26.99 -10.33 -19.75
N LEU A 53 26.30 -10.49 -18.62
CA LEU A 53 26.61 -9.80 -17.36
C LEU A 53 28.08 -9.98 -16.97
N ARG A 54 28.61 -11.21 -17.06
CA ARG A 54 30.02 -11.52 -16.78
C ARG A 54 31.05 -10.79 -17.67
N ARG A 55 30.60 -10.12 -18.74
CA ARG A 55 31.46 -9.34 -19.65
C ARG A 55 31.36 -7.83 -19.44
N GLN A 56 30.43 -7.38 -18.60
CA GLN A 56 30.14 -5.96 -18.38
C GLN A 56 30.84 -5.44 -17.12
N SER A 57 31.07 -4.13 -17.08
CA SER A 57 31.41 -3.45 -15.84
C SER A 57 30.13 -3.08 -15.09
N LEU A 58 30.11 -3.22 -13.76
CA LEU A 58 28.92 -2.88 -12.96
C LEU A 58 28.47 -1.42 -13.19
N LYS A 59 29.42 -0.50 -13.39
CA LYS A 59 29.15 0.92 -13.66
C LYS A 59 28.33 1.17 -14.94
N GLU A 60 28.30 0.21 -15.87
CA GLU A 60 27.55 0.31 -17.14
C GLU A 60 26.09 -0.15 -16.97
N LEU A 61 25.79 -0.81 -15.85
CA LEU A 61 24.47 -1.37 -15.56
C LEU A 61 23.66 -0.56 -14.55
N VAL A 62 24.28 0.44 -13.93
CA VAL A 62 23.65 1.29 -12.89
C VAL A 62 23.65 2.76 -13.31
N PRO A 63 22.77 3.60 -12.72
CA PRO A 63 22.72 5.02 -13.03
C PRO A 63 24.05 5.74 -12.78
N PHE A 64 24.29 6.80 -13.54
CA PHE A 64 25.42 7.69 -13.29
C PHE A 64 25.32 8.29 -11.88
N GLY A 65 26.39 8.17 -11.10
CA GLY A 65 26.41 8.63 -9.70
C GLY A 65 25.72 7.69 -8.71
N SER A 66 25.39 6.45 -9.09
CA SER A 66 24.80 5.48 -8.16
C SER A 66 25.68 5.28 -6.92
N PRO A 67 25.11 5.36 -5.69
CA PRO A 67 25.86 5.18 -4.45
C PRO A 67 26.42 3.76 -4.30
N LEU A 68 25.89 2.77 -5.05
CA LEU A 68 26.40 1.40 -5.04
C LEU A 68 27.91 1.31 -5.33
N LEU A 69 28.42 2.14 -6.25
CA LEU A 69 29.84 2.12 -6.59
C LEU A 69 30.71 2.60 -5.42
N ALA A 70 30.25 3.62 -4.68
CA ALA A 70 30.96 4.12 -3.50
C ALA A 70 30.92 3.11 -2.35
N LEU A 71 29.80 2.42 -2.16
CA LEU A 71 29.65 1.38 -1.14
C LEU A 71 30.58 0.20 -1.39
N ILE A 72 30.76 -0.22 -2.65
CA ILE A 72 31.70 -1.29 -3.02
C ILE A 72 33.14 -0.92 -2.62
N GLU A 73 33.57 0.31 -2.92
CA GLU A 73 34.91 0.78 -2.55
C GLU A 73 35.07 0.94 -1.03
N GLN A 74 34.03 1.38 -0.34
CA GLN A 74 34.01 1.45 1.13
C GLN A 74 34.17 0.05 1.75
N VAL A 75 33.41 -0.94 1.30
CA VAL A 75 33.49 -2.33 1.80
C VAL A 75 34.86 -2.93 1.48
N ARG A 76 35.41 -2.64 0.30
CA ARG A 76 36.74 -3.10 -0.10
C ARG A 76 37.85 -2.54 0.80
N THR A 77 37.74 -1.26 1.17
CA THR A 77 38.73 -0.59 2.03
C THR A 77 38.60 -1.03 3.49
N ASN A 78 37.36 -1.13 3.98
CA ASN A 78 37.09 -1.37 5.40
C ASN A 78 36.97 -2.84 5.77
N GLY A 79 36.79 -3.73 4.78
CA GLY A 79 36.62 -5.17 4.98
C GLY A 79 35.35 -5.57 5.74
N SER A 80 34.39 -4.65 5.92
CA SER A 80 33.16 -4.88 6.68
C SER A 80 31.93 -4.78 5.78
N PRO A 81 30.94 -5.67 5.91
CA PRO A 81 29.68 -5.57 5.15
C PRO A 81 28.94 -4.27 5.42
N VAL A 82 28.26 -3.76 4.39
CA VAL A 82 27.42 -2.54 4.47
C VAL A 82 26.05 -2.83 3.87
N ASN A 83 25.03 -2.32 4.54
CA ASN A 83 23.66 -2.29 4.02
C ASN A 83 23.28 -0.85 3.70
N GLU A 84 22.70 -0.62 2.53
CA GLU A 84 22.14 0.68 2.15
C GLU A 84 20.70 0.49 1.67
N TYR A 85 19.82 1.43 2.00
CA TYR A 85 18.39 1.28 1.76
C TYR A 85 17.90 2.29 0.73
N LYS A 86 16.91 1.90 -0.10
CA LYS A 86 16.26 2.77 -1.10
C LYS A 86 17.24 3.36 -2.13
N VAL A 87 18.14 2.54 -2.65
CA VAL A 87 18.99 2.96 -3.76
C VAL A 87 18.25 2.78 -5.07
N ASP A 88 18.15 3.84 -5.85
CA ASP A 88 17.61 3.77 -7.21
C ASP A 88 18.68 3.22 -8.16
N LEU A 89 18.36 2.07 -8.78
CA LEU A 89 19.16 1.46 -9.82
C LEU A 89 18.47 1.53 -11.21
N GLY A 90 17.40 2.30 -11.34
CA GLY A 90 16.60 2.41 -12.56
C GLY A 90 17.41 2.92 -13.74
N THR A 91 17.41 2.17 -14.84
CA THR A 91 18.03 2.59 -16.11
C THR A 91 16.99 2.55 -17.22
N PRO A 92 17.21 3.22 -18.37
CA PRO A 92 16.31 3.11 -19.52
C PRO A 92 16.07 1.65 -19.98
N ARG A 93 16.96 0.72 -19.63
CA ARG A 93 16.83 -0.70 -19.92
C ARG A 93 15.87 -1.41 -18.97
N ILE A 94 16.03 -1.23 -17.64
CA ILE A 94 15.29 -2.02 -16.63
C ILE A 94 14.07 -1.29 -16.03
N GLY A 95 13.79 -0.09 -16.52
CA GLY A 95 12.77 0.83 -16.02
C GLY A 95 13.36 1.95 -15.15
N GLY A 96 12.84 3.16 -15.28
CA GLY A 96 13.36 4.38 -14.64
C GLY A 96 13.03 4.55 -13.15
N ASP A 97 12.41 3.56 -12.51
CA ASP A 97 12.12 3.57 -11.07
C ASP A 97 12.30 2.16 -10.50
N ARG A 98 13.54 1.84 -10.08
CA ARG A 98 13.90 0.53 -9.51
C ARG A 98 14.62 0.73 -8.18
N GLN A 99 13.83 0.95 -7.12
CA GLN A 99 14.35 1.06 -5.77
C GLN A 99 14.66 -0.31 -5.16
N VAL A 100 15.90 -0.47 -4.68
CA VAL A 100 16.37 -1.69 -4.03
C VAL A 100 17.04 -1.38 -2.70
N ASP A 101 17.06 -2.37 -1.82
CA ASP A 101 17.99 -2.41 -0.71
C ASP A 101 19.25 -3.18 -1.12
N LEU A 102 20.40 -2.67 -0.75
CA LEU A 102 21.71 -3.22 -1.09
C LEU A 102 22.30 -3.90 0.14
N HIS A 103 22.78 -5.12 -0.05
CA HIS A 103 23.71 -5.76 0.87
C HIS A 103 25.04 -5.98 0.15
N VAL A 104 26.09 -5.31 0.62
CA VAL A 104 27.42 -5.34 0.02
C VAL A 104 28.39 -5.95 1.03
N ALA A 105 29.04 -7.06 0.68
CA ALA A 105 29.93 -7.79 1.58
C ALA A 105 31.21 -8.22 0.88
N PRO A 106 32.36 -8.25 1.58
CA PRO A 106 33.58 -8.80 1.01
C PRO A 106 33.50 -10.32 0.92
N LEU A 107 34.08 -10.91 -0.13
CA LEU A 107 34.26 -12.35 -0.22
C LEU A 107 35.59 -12.74 0.44
N THR A 108 35.52 -13.25 1.67
CA THR A 108 36.70 -13.52 2.52
C THR A 108 37.72 -14.45 1.85
N GLU A 109 37.24 -15.43 1.09
CA GLU A 109 38.07 -16.44 0.40
C GLU A 109 38.75 -15.88 -0.86
N ARG A 110 38.32 -14.72 -1.37
CA ARG A 110 38.89 -14.06 -2.56
C ARG A 110 39.08 -12.55 -2.31
N PRO A 111 40.26 -12.14 -1.81
CA PRO A 111 40.54 -10.74 -1.48
C PRO A 111 40.19 -9.77 -2.62
N GLY A 112 39.60 -8.63 -2.26
CA GLY A 112 39.18 -7.58 -3.18
C GLY A 112 37.90 -7.86 -3.98
N HIS A 113 37.37 -9.09 -3.93
CA HIS A 113 36.07 -9.40 -4.53
C HIS A 113 34.93 -9.04 -3.57
N ILE A 114 33.87 -8.48 -4.13
CA ILE A 114 32.72 -7.97 -3.39
C ILE A 114 31.46 -8.65 -3.89
N VAL A 115 30.69 -9.20 -2.96
CA VAL A 115 29.35 -9.72 -3.22
C VAL A 115 28.36 -8.57 -3.07
N VAL A 116 27.51 -8.40 -4.07
CA VAL A 116 26.40 -7.45 -4.06
C VAL A 116 25.11 -8.23 -4.17
N MET A 117 24.26 -8.15 -3.16
CA MET A 117 22.90 -8.66 -3.21
C MET A 117 21.93 -7.47 -3.29
N LEU A 118 20.98 -7.57 -4.22
CA LEU A 118 19.90 -6.61 -4.37
C LEU A 118 18.64 -7.25 -3.78
N GLN A 119 17.97 -6.52 -2.91
CA GLN A 119 16.63 -6.87 -2.49
C GLN A 119 15.67 -5.87 -3.12
N GLU A 120 14.95 -6.32 -4.14
CA GLU A 120 13.83 -5.53 -4.67
C GLU A 120 12.82 -5.31 -3.55
N ARG A 121 12.54 -4.05 -3.26
CA ARG A 121 11.47 -3.71 -2.33
C ARG A 121 10.15 -4.06 -2.99
N THR A 122 9.60 -5.20 -2.60
CA THR A 122 8.20 -5.48 -2.90
C THR A 122 7.33 -4.51 -2.10
N ILE A 123 6.09 -4.31 -2.54
CA ILE A 123 5.08 -3.49 -1.85
C ILE A 123 4.96 -3.88 -0.36
N ALA A 124 5.34 -5.10 0.04
CA ALA A 124 5.40 -5.56 1.43
C ALA A 124 6.42 -4.80 2.31
N ASP A 125 7.57 -4.35 1.78
CA ASP A 125 8.54 -3.54 2.54
C ASP A 125 8.04 -2.10 2.77
N LYS A 126 7.10 -1.62 1.93
CA LYS A 126 6.34 -0.40 2.19
C LYS A 126 5.37 -0.60 3.37
N MET A 127 4.82 -1.81 3.54
CA MET A 127 3.87 -2.13 4.63
C MET A 127 4.53 -2.20 6.00
N ASP A 128 5.73 -2.79 6.12
CA ASP A 128 6.38 -2.94 7.43
C ASP A 128 6.69 -1.57 8.05
N ARG A 129 7.02 -0.56 7.22
CA ARG A 129 7.16 0.85 7.64
C ARG A 129 5.83 1.56 7.90
N GLN A 130 4.78 1.30 7.11
CA GLN A 130 3.44 1.80 7.42
C GLN A 130 2.88 1.22 8.73
N LEU A 131 3.32 0.02 9.14
CA LEU A 131 2.95 -0.58 10.42
C LEU A 131 3.81 -0.10 11.59
N THR A 132 5.09 0.26 11.35
CA THR A 132 6.07 0.60 12.41
C THR A 132 6.22 2.10 12.71
N HIS A 133 5.84 3.04 11.84
CA HIS A 133 5.87 4.49 12.17
C HIS A 133 4.67 4.97 13.02
N ARG A 134 4.19 4.14 13.94
CA ARG A 134 2.88 4.31 14.61
C ARG A 134 2.95 4.13 16.12
N SER A 135 3.68 4.98 16.84
CA SER A 135 3.63 4.98 18.32
C SER A 135 2.71 6.08 18.87
N ALA A 136 2.92 7.36 18.51
CA ALA A 136 2.19 8.46 19.14
C ALA A 136 0.72 8.60 18.67
N ALA A 137 0.47 8.57 17.36
CA ALA A 137 -0.89 8.71 16.82
C ALA A 137 -1.81 7.56 17.21
N ARG A 138 -1.29 6.32 17.29
CA ARG A 138 -2.05 5.15 17.76
C ARG A 138 -2.55 5.32 19.19
N SER A 139 -1.74 5.88 20.09
CA SER A 139 -2.13 6.09 21.48
C SER A 139 -3.26 7.11 21.62
N VAL A 140 -3.21 8.22 20.90
CA VAL A 140 -4.29 9.24 20.89
C VAL A 140 -5.57 8.67 20.31
N ILE A 141 -5.45 7.89 19.24
CA ILE A 141 -6.59 7.28 18.56
C ILE A 141 -7.24 6.19 19.41
N ALA A 142 -6.45 5.31 20.03
CA ALA A 142 -6.96 4.28 20.93
C ALA A 142 -7.67 4.89 22.15
N LEU A 143 -7.12 5.98 22.69
CA LEU A 143 -7.72 6.70 23.81
C LEU A 143 -9.02 7.41 23.38
N ALA A 144 -9.05 8.05 22.21
CA ALA A 144 -10.26 8.66 21.68
C ALA A 144 -11.37 7.65 21.37
N ALA A 145 -11.02 6.47 20.85
CA ALA A 145 -11.97 5.38 20.63
C ALA A 145 -12.54 4.84 21.96
N MET A 146 -11.71 4.72 22.99
CA MET A 146 -12.14 4.28 24.33
C MET A 146 -13.08 5.30 24.99
N LEU A 147 -12.85 6.59 24.78
CA LEU A 147 -13.63 7.69 25.37
C LEU A 147 -14.76 8.20 24.46
N ALA A 148 -15.01 7.56 23.31
CA ALA A 148 -15.94 8.07 22.31
C ALA A 148 -17.34 8.31 22.87
N HIS A 149 -17.87 7.36 23.63
CA HIS A 149 -19.16 7.51 24.31
C HIS A 149 -19.13 8.59 25.41
N GLU A 150 -18.02 8.74 26.12
CA GLU A 150 -17.88 9.75 27.17
C GLU A 150 -17.76 11.18 26.62
N ILE A 151 -17.29 11.35 25.38
CA ILE A 151 -17.24 12.64 24.68
C ILE A 151 -18.58 12.97 24.01
N LYS A 152 -19.26 11.97 23.41
CA LYS A 152 -20.58 12.16 22.76
C LYS A 152 -21.65 12.63 23.74
N ASN A 153 -21.59 12.17 25.00
CA ASN A 153 -22.57 12.52 26.03
C ASN A 153 -22.62 14.02 26.38
N PRO A 154 -21.51 14.69 26.76
CA PRO A 154 -21.51 16.13 27.03
C PRO A 154 -21.79 16.96 25.76
N LEU A 155 -21.36 16.52 24.57
CA LEU A 155 -21.68 17.20 23.31
C LEU A 155 -23.18 17.19 23.01
N SER A 156 -23.85 16.06 23.28
CA SER A 156 -25.31 15.97 23.16
C SER A 156 -26.01 16.93 24.13
N GLY A 157 -25.47 17.09 25.35
CA GLY A 157 -25.96 18.07 26.33
C GLY A 157 -25.75 19.52 25.88
N ILE A 158 -24.58 19.86 25.35
CA ILE A 158 -24.25 21.19 24.81
C ILE A 158 -25.18 21.54 23.65
N ARG A 159 -25.37 20.60 22.71
CA ARG A 159 -26.30 20.75 21.59
C ARG A 159 -27.74 20.93 22.07
N GLY A 160 -28.20 20.13 23.02
CA GLY A 160 -29.55 20.26 23.59
C GLY A 160 -29.76 21.62 24.28
N ALA A 161 -28.78 22.09 25.05
CA ALA A 161 -28.84 23.40 25.69
C ALA A 161 -28.86 24.54 24.65
N ALA A 162 -28.04 24.45 23.59
CA ALA A 162 -28.03 25.43 22.50
C ALA A 162 -29.37 25.47 21.75
N GLN A 163 -30.00 24.32 21.51
CA GLN A 163 -31.34 24.24 20.91
C GLN A 163 -32.42 24.86 21.80
N LEU A 164 -32.35 24.67 23.11
CA LEU A 164 -33.28 25.31 24.05
C LEU A 164 -33.09 26.83 24.09
N LEU A 165 -31.83 27.29 24.04
CA LEU A 165 -31.51 28.71 23.93
C LEU A 165 -32.02 29.29 22.61
N GLU A 166 -31.90 28.58 21.48
CA GLU A 166 -32.37 29.04 20.16
C GLU A 166 -33.89 29.34 20.16
N GLN A 167 -34.67 28.57 20.92
CA GLN A 167 -36.12 28.75 21.03
C GLN A 167 -36.51 30.09 21.68
N GLN A 168 -35.67 30.59 22.60
CA GLN A 168 -35.90 31.83 23.35
C GLN A 168 -35.01 32.98 22.88
N ALA A 169 -34.06 32.71 21.97
CA ALA A 169 -33.08 33.66 21.47
C ALA A 169 -33.69 34.71 20.53
N SER A 170 -33.12 35.91 20.60
CA SER A 170 -33.33 36.97 19.61
C SER A 170 -32.80 36.53 18.23
N SER A 171 -33.21 37.20 17.15
CA SER A 171 -32.73 36.88 15.80
C SER A 171 -31.20 36.97 15.64
N GLU A 172 -30.55 37.82 16.45
CA GLU A 172 -29.10 38.01 16.46
C GLU A 172 -28.39 36.88 17.21
N ASP A 173 -28.96 36.43 18.33
CA ASP A 173 -28.41 35.33 19.14
C ASP A 173 -28.63 33.94 18.52
N ARG A 174 -29.63 33.77 17.66
CA ARG A 174 -29.88 32.50 16.94
C ARG A 174 -28.71 32.07 16.05
N LEU A 175 -27.93 33.03 15.56
CA LEU A 175 -26.73 32.72 14.78
C LEU A 175 -25.69 32.02 15.67
N LEU A 176 -25.54 32.47 16.91
CA LEU A 176 -24.61 31.90 17.89
C LEU A 176 -25.05 30.51 18.35
N THR A 177 -26.34 30.29 18.60
CA THR A 177 -26.85 28.98 19.01
C THR A 177 -26.70 27.93 17.90
N ARG A 178 -26.91 28.32 16.64
CA ARG A 178 -26.67 27.44 15.49
C ARG A 178 -25.19 27.10 15.33
N LEU A 179 -24.31 28.09 15.50
CA LEU A 179 -22.86 27.86 15.45
C LEU A 179 -22.41 26.87 16.53
N ILE A 180 -22.99 26.93 17.73
CA ILE A 180 -22.71 25.94 18.80
C ILE A 180 -23.18 24.54 18.40
N CYS A 181 -24.39 24.42 17.83
CA CYS A 181 -24.90 23.14 17.33
C CYS A 181 -24.01 22.56 16.22
N ASP A 182 -23.61 23.38 15.25
CA ASP A 182 -22.77 22.98 14.12
C ASP A 182 -21.39 22.51 14.61
N GLU A 183 -20.79 23.20 15.58
CA GLU A 183 -19.49 22.80 16.14
C GLU A 183 -19.62 21.52 16.99
N ALA A 184 -20.71 21.35 17.73
CA ALA A 184 -20.97 20.09 18.46
C ALA A 184 -21.10 18.90 17.49
N ASP A 185 -21.87 19.05 16.41
CA ASP A 185 -22.04 18.00 15.37
C ASP A 185 -20.71 17.72 14.63
N ARG A 186 -19.89 18.75 14.42
CA ARG A 186 -18.54 18.60 13.86
C ARG A 186 -17.63 17.78 14.79
N ILE A 187 -17.65 18.03 16.10
CA ILE A 187 -16.86 17.26 17.07
C ILE A 187 -17.36 15.81 17.13
N VAL A 188 -18.68 15.57 17.12
CA VAL A 188 -19.24 14.21 17.05
C VAL A 188 -18.70 13.47 15.81
N THR A 189 -18.71 14.14 14.65
CA THR A 189 -18.17 13.57 13.41
C THR A 189 -16.67 13.23 13.51
N LEU A 190 -15.89 14.03 14.24
CA LEU A 190 -14.47 13.77 14.50
C LEU A 190 -14.29 12.54 15.39
N VAL A 191 -15.08 12.43 16.45
CA VAL A 191 -15.07 11.30 17.38
C VAL A 191 -15.47 10.00 16.68
N ASP A 192 -16.53 10.03 15.85
CA ASP A 192 -16.95 8.88 15.04
C ASP A 192 -15.81 8.37 14.15
N ARG A 193 -15.06 9.29 13.54
CA ARG A 193 -13.90 8.92 12.70
C ARG A 193 -12.77 8.30 13.49
N MET A 194 -12.56 8.72 14.74
CA MET A 194 -11.55 8.13 15.63
C MET A 194 -11.95 6.73 16.11
N GLU A 195 -13.24 6.50 16.36
CA GLU A 195 -13.80 5.22 16.80
C GLU A 195 -13.51 4.08 15.79
N VAL A 196 -13.58 4.38 14.49
CA VAL A 196 -13.29 3.40 13.42
C VAL A 196 -11.88 2.81 13.52
N PHE A 197 -10.93 3.52 14.14
CA PHE A 197 -9.56 3.02 14.32
C PHE A 197 -9.37 2.10 15.52
N GLY A 198 -10.29 2.11 16.49
CA GLY A 198 -10.29 1.21 17.64
C GLY A 198 -11.15 -0.05 17.47
N ASP A 199 -11.99 -0.09 16.43
CA ASP A 199 -12.82 -1.25 16.12
C ASP A 199 -12.02 -2.29 15.32
N ASP A 200 -11.58 -3.34 16.03
CA ASP A 200 -10.88 -4.51 15.48
C ASP A 200 -11.85 -5.66 15.13
N ARG A 201 -13.17 -5.44 15.17
CA ARG A 201 -14.14 -6.50 14.85
C ARG A 201 -14.00 -6.93 13.37
N PRO A 202 -14.12 -8.24 13.08
CA PRO A 202 -14.06 -8.73 11.70
C PRO A 202 -15.14 -8.08 10.83
N VAL A 203 -14.72 -7.36 9.79
CA VAL A 203 -15.63 -6.79 8.79
C VAL A 203 -16.24 -7.91 7.95
N ALA A 204 -17.57 -7.96 7.87
CA ALA A 204 -18.29 -8.85 6.97
C ALA A 204 -17.98 -8.49 5.50
N ARG A 205 -17.38 -9.42 4.77
CA ARG A 205 -16.96 -9.26 3.36
C ARG A 205 -17.74 -10.22 2.47
N GLY A 206 -18.11 -9.73 1.29
CA GLY A 206 -18.74 -10.52 0.25
C GLY A 206 -18.20 -10.16 -1.14
N PRO A 207 -18.73 -10.80 -2.19
CA PRO A 207 -18.45 -10.39 -3.56
C PRO A 207 -19.08 -9.02 -3.83
N VAL A 208 -18.27 -8.02 -4.16
CA VAL A 208 -18.73 -6.67 -4.50
C VAL A 208 -18.36 -6.35 -5.94
N ASN A 209 -19.30 -5.79 -6.70
CA ASN A 209 -19.01 -5.19 -8.00
C ASN A 209 -18.44 -3.78 -7.77
N ILE A 210 -17.16 -3.60 -8.10
CA ILE A 210 -16.46 -2.33 -7.91
C ILE A 210 -17.05 -1.19 -8.76
N HIS A 211 -17.54 -1.47 -9.97
CA HIS A 211 -18.08 -0.44 -10.85
C HIS A 211 -19.35 0.18 -10.25
N SER A 212 -20.21 -0.63 -9.63
CA SER A 212 -21.39 -0.14 -8.90
C SER A 212 -21.02 0.82 -7.77
N VAL A 213 -19.92 0.54 -7.06
CA VAL A 213 -19.40 1.41 -5.99
C VAL A 213 -18.89 2.73 -6.57
N LEU A 214 -18.01 2.67 -7.59
CA LEU A 214 -17.43 3.86 -8.22
C LEU A 214 -18.51 4.76 -8.85
N ASP A 215 -19.51 4.15 -9.49
CA ASP A 215 -20.64 4.89 -10.06
C ASP A 215 -21.50 5.59 -9.00
N HIS A 216 -21.74 4.92 -7.87
CA HIS A 216 -22.46 5.52 -6.75
C HIS A 216 -21.69 6.72 -6.18
N VAL A 217 -20.37 6.55 -5.95
CA VAL A 217 -19.46 7.59 -5.46
C VAL A 217 -19.43 8.78 -6.41
N LYS A 218 -19.29 8.53 -7.73
CA LYS A 218 -19.31 9.56 -8.78
C LYS A 218 -20.59 10.39 -8.73
N ARG A 219 -21.77 9.75 -8.67
CA ARG A 219 -23.07 10.45 -8.58
C ARG A 219 -23.20 11.30 -7.32
N LEU A 220 -22.74 10.80 -6.17
CA LEU A 220 -22.72 11.57 -4.93
C LEU A 220 -21.77 12.78 -5.03
N ALA A 221 -20.59 12.59 -5.60
CA ALA A 221 -19.62 13.66 -5.78
C ALA A 221 -20.16 14.76 -6.71
N GLN A 222 -20.73 14.38 -7.86
CA GLN A 222 -21.29 15.31 -8.85
C GLN A 222 -22.52 16.08 -8.32
N SER A 223 -23.32 15.50 -7.42
CA SER A 223 -24.43 16.22 -6.79
C SER A 223 -24.01 17.08 -5.59
N GLY A 224 -22.87 16.76 -4.98
CA GLY A 224 -22.34 17.42 -3.79
C GLY A 224 -21.13 18.30 -4.06
N PHE A 225 -19.95 17.81 -3.70
CA PHE A 225 -18.71 18.58 -3.55
C PHE A 225 -17.86 18.70 -4.84
N ALA A 226 -18.23 18.03 -5.93
CA ALA A 226 -17.50 17.99 -7.20
C ALA A 226 -18.39 18.36 -8.42
N ARG A 227 -19.35 19.27 -8.23
CA ARG A 227 -20.36 19.66 -9.26
C ARG A 227 -19.77 20.12 -10.58
N ASN A 228 -18.66 20.84 -10.55
CA ASN A 228 -18.04 21.46 -11.73
C ASN A 228 -16.78 20.72 -12.21
N VAL A 229 -16.55 19.51 -11.70
CA VAL A 229 -15.36 18.72 -12.04
C VAL A 229 -15.70 17.74 -13.16
N ARG A 230 -14.84 17.66 -14.17
CA ARG A 230 -14.98 16.68 -15.25
C ARG A 230 -14.55 15.29 -14.76
N PHE A 231 -15.46 14.32 -14.82
CA PHE A 231 -15.14 12.92 -14.54
C PHE A 231 -14.79 12.18 -15.83
N ILE A 232 -13.71 11.41 -15.83
CA ILE A 232 -13.31 10.50 -16.90
C ILE A 232 -13.27 9.08 -16.36
N GLU A 233 -13.85 8.14 -17.09
CA GLU A 233 -13.95 6.73 -16.68
C GLU A 233 -13.21 5.85 -17.65
N ASP A 234 -12.32 5.01 -17.14
CA ASP A 234 -11.59 4.00 -17.89
C ASP A 234 -11.67 2.68 -17.12
N TYR A 235 -12.81 2.01 -17.27
CA TYR A 235 -13.14 0.80 -16.54
C TYR A 235 -12.88 -0.43 -17.39
N ASP A 236 -12.09 -1.37 -16.86
CA ASP A 236 -12.03 -2.74 -17.34
C ASP A 236 -13.34 -3.49 -17.00
N PRO A 237 -14.20 -3.81 -17.98
CA PRO A 237 -15.49 -4.47 -17.75
C PRO A 237 -15.35 -5.96 -17.40
N SER A 238 -14.16 -6.54 -17.54
CA SER A 238 -13.91 -7.97 -17.30
C SER A 238 -13.52 -8.30 -15.86
N LEU A 239 -13.43 -7.28 -14.99
CA LEU A 239 -12.98 -7.46 -13.62
C LEU A 239 -13.90 -8.37 -12.80
N PRO A 240 -13.33 -9.37 -12.08
CA PRO A 240 -14.11 -10.18 -11.16
C PRO A 240 -14.50 -9.37 -9.92
N PRO A 241 -15.50 -9.82 -9.14
CA PRO A 241 -15.89 -9.17 -7.90
C PRO A 241 -14.73 -9.07 -6.90
N VAL A 242 -14.67 -7.96 -6.16
CA VAL A 242 -13.72 -7.75 -5.07
C VAL A 242 -14.26 -8.40 -3.79
N LEU A 243 -13.38 -9.00 -2.97
CA LEU A 243 -13.75 -9.51 -1.65
C LEU A 243 -13.77 -8.35 -0.65
N ALA A 244 -14.93 -7.72 -0.44
CA ALA A 244 -15.02 -6.54 0.41
C ALA A 244 -16.40 -6.30 1.04
N ASN A 245 -16.45 -5.32 1.93
CA ASN A 245 -17.68 -4.69 2.38
C ASN A 245 -18.00 -3.49 1.47
N GLN A 246 -19.22 -3.46 0.92
CA GLN A 246 -19.62 -2.44 -0.06
C GLN A 246 -19.62 -1.03 0.52
N ASP A 247 -20.18 -0.83 1.72
CA ASP A 247 -20.30 0.49 2.35
C ASP A 247 -18.93 1.06 2.72
N GLN A 248 -18.02 0.21 3.21
CA GLN A 248 -16.65 0.62 3.48
C GLN A 248 -15.88 0.97 2.21
N LEU A 249 -16.11 0.29 1.09
CA LEU A 249 -15.53 0.71 -0.20
C LEU A 249 -16.10 2.04 -0.68
N ILE A 250 -17.41 2.27 -0.53
CA ILE A 250 -18.03 3.58 -0.81
C ILE A 250 -17.32 4.67 0.01
N GLN A 251 -17.07 4.42 1.30
CA GLN A 251 -16.37 5.35 2.17
C GLN A 251 -14.91 5.61 1.73
N VAL A 252 -14.20 4.56 1.30
CA VAL A 252 -12.83 4.69 0.75
C VAL A 252 -12.83 5.62 -0.46
N PHE A 253 -13.64 5.32 -1.47
CA PHE A 253 -13.62 6.08 -2.72
C PHE A 253 -14.23 7.47 -2.57
N LEU A 254 -15.21 7.68 -1.67
CA LEU A 254 -15.69 9.03 -1.34
C LEU A 254 -14.58 9.90 -0.75
N ASN A 255 -13.77 9.37 0.17
CA ASN A 255 -12.64 10.13 0.73
C ASN A 255 -11.58 10.46 -0.32
N LEU A 256 -11.26 9.50 -1.21
CA LEU A 256 -10.30 9.74 -2.30
C LEU A 256 -10.82 10.77 -3.31
N VAL A 257 -12.07 10.64 -3.74
CA VAL A 257 -12.70 11.59 -4.69
C VAL A 257 -12.88 12.97 -4.07
N LYS A 258 -13.18 13.05 -2.77
CA LYS A 258 -13.21 14.33 -2.04
C LYS A 258 -11.84 15.00 -1.98
N ASN A 259 -10.80 14.23 -1.68
CA ASN A 259 -9.44 14.75 -1.70
C ASN A 259 -9.02 15.24 -3.09
N ALA A 260 -9.37 14.50 -4.13
CA ALA A 260 -9.15 14.89 -5.53
C ALA A 260 -9.92 16.18 -5.89
N ALA A 261 -11.20 16.28 -5.52
CA ALA A 261 -12.02 17.47 -5.77
C ALA A 261 -11.46 18.72 -5.09
N GLU A 262 -10.96 18.58 -3.86
CA GLU A 262 -10.29 19.67 -3.14
C GLU A 262 -8.96 20.06 -3.79
N ALA A 263 -8.20 19.10 -4.35
CA ALA A 263 -6.93 19.37 -5.03
C ALA A 263 -7.09 20.08 -6.39
N VAL A 264 -8.25 19.94 -7.03
CA VAL A 264 -8.58 20.57 -8.33
C VAL A 264 -9.45 21.82 -8.19
N ALA A 265 -9.80 22.25 -6.97
CA ALA A 265 -10.77 23.30 -6.72
C ALA A 265 -10.42 24.63 -7.43
N ASP A 266 -9.13 24.96 -7.51
CA ASP A 266 -8.64 26.22 -8.10
C ASP A 266 -8.53 26.18 -9.64
N LEU A 267 -8.79 25.03 -10.28
CA LEU A 267 -8.62 24.83 -11.73
C LEU A 267 -9.85 25.19 -12.56
N GLY A 268 -10.99 25.48 -11.91
CA GLY A 268 -12.22 25.84 -12.62
C GLY A 268 -12.64 24.77 -13.63
N THR A 269 -12.76 25.17 -14.91
CA THR A 269 -13.18 24.27 -16.01
C THR A 269 -12.15 23.21 -16.38
N ASP A 270 -10.89 23.40 -16.00
CA ASP A 270 -9.82 22.44 -16.25
C ASP A 270 -9.75 21.34 -15.19
N ALA A 271 -10.61 21.39 -14.16
CA ALA A 271 -10.65 20.41 -13.09
C ALA A 271 -11.08 19.03 -13.61
N GLU A 272 -10.23 18.03 -13.41
CA GLU A 272 -10.45 16.66 -13.88
C GLU A 272 -10.18 15.63 -12.80
N ILE A 273 -11.08 14.65 -12.69
CA ILE A 273 -10.89 13.43 -11.91
C ILE A 273 -11.09 12.23 -12.83
N GLN A 274 -10.09 11.35 -12.91
CA GLN A 274 -10.17 10.11 -13.66
C GLN A 274 -10.29 8.92 -12.71
N LEU A 275 -11.28 8.05 -12.96
CA LEU A 275 -11.47 6.79 -12.27
C LEU A 275 -11.09 5.64 -13.21
N THR A 276 -10.15 4.80 -12.80
CA THR A 276 -9.70 3.67 -13.63
C THR A 276 -9.71 2.35 -12.88
N THR A 277 -10.00 1.26 -13.59
CA THR A 277 -9.93 -0.10 -13.02
C THR A 277 -9.14 -1.03 -13.93
N ALA A 278 -8.28 -1.89 -13.38
CA ALA A 278 -7.46 -2.81 -14.17
C ALA A 278 -7.18 -4.12 -13.43
N PHE A 279 -6.98 -5.20 -14.20
CA PHE A 279 -6.48 -6.47 -13.69
C PHE A 279 -4.95 -6.56 -13.83
N ARG A 280 -4.23 -6.69 -12.71
CA ARG A 280 -2.76 -6.73 -12.64
C ARG A 280 -2.28 -8.09 -12.09
N PRO A 281 -2.12 -9.12 -12.94
CA PRO A 281 -1.62 -10.41 -12.48
C PRO A 281 -0.16 -10.28 -12.04
N GLY A 282 0.17 -10.74 -10.83
CA GLY A 282 1.55 -10.79 -10.33
C GLY A 282 1.81 -10.07 -9.00
N VAL A 283 0.91 -9.22 -8.52
CA VAL A 283 1.04 -8.59 -7.20
C VAL A 283 0.75 -9.62 -6.11
N ARG A 284 1.79 -10.19 -5.49
CA ARG A 284 1.70 -11.23 -4.46
C ARG A 284 2.33 -10.78 -3.15
N LEU A 285 1.49 -10.50 -2.16
CA LEU A 285 1.87 -10.10 -0.80
C LEU A 285 2.19 -11.31 0.07
N SER A 286 3.25 -11.25 0.88
CA SER A 286 3.44 -12.18 2.00
C SER A 286 2.93 -11.51 3.28
N VAL A 287 1.92 -12.08 3.94
CA VAL A 287 1.37 -11.53 5.19
C VAL A 287 2.07 -12.21 6.37
N PRO A 288 2.65 -11.47 7.33
CA PRO A 288 3.21 -12.05 8.55
C PRO A 288 2.18 -12.95 9.25
N GLY A 289 2.54 -14.19 9.55
CA GLY A 289 1.66 -15.17 10.21
C GLY A 289 0.76 -16.00 9.29
N LYS A 290 0.71 -15.75 7.97
CA LYS A 290 0.01 -16.63 7.00
C LYS A 290 1.01 -17.29 6.05
N LYS A 291 0.94 -18.64 5.94
CA LYS A 291 1.79 -19.44 5.04
C LYS A 291 1.55 -19.19 3.55
N SER A 292 0.42 -18.58 3.16
CA SER A 292 0.07 -18.34 1.76
C SER A 292 0.23 -16.87 1.36
N ARG A 293 0.87 -16.63 0.21
CA ARG A 293 0.91 -15.29 -0.42
C ARG A 293 -0.49 -14.83 -0.81
N VAL A 294 -0.89 -13.61 -0.45
CA VAL A 294 -2.16 -12.99 -0.85
C VAL A 294 -1.94 -12.29 -2.19
N SER A 295 -2.66 -12.73 -3.23
CA SER A 295 -2.64 -12.06 -4.53
C SER A 295 -3.59 -10.85 -4.51
N LEU A 296 -3.14 -9.70 -4.99
CA LEU A 296 -3.95 -8.47 -5.11
C LEU A 296 -4.09 -8.05 -6.57
N PRO A 297 -4.79 -8.84 -7.40
CA PRO A 297 -4.81 -8.62 -8.84
C PRO A 297 -5.75 -7.48 -9.26
N LEU A 298 -6.56 -6.92 -8.37
CA LEU A 298 -7.51 -5.86 -8.71
C LEU A 298 -6.91 -4.50 -8.37
N GLU A 299 -6.79 -3.63 -9.37
CA GLU A 299 -6.29 -2.27 -9.26
C GLU A 299 -7.41 -1.26 -9.52
N PHE A 300 -7.60 -0.32 -8.60
CA PHE A 300 -8.55 0.78 -8.72
C PHE A 300 -7.82 2.10 -8.47
N CYS A 301 -7.90 3.04 -9.41
CA CYS A 301 -7.22 4.33 -9.27
C CYS A 301 -8.20 5.51 -9.24
N VAL A 302 -7.89 6.48 -8.39
CA VAL A 302 -8.45 7.84 -8.44
C VAL A 302 -7.31 8.77 -8.81
N LYS A 303 -7.43 9.45 -9.95
CA LYS A 303 -6.42 10.36 -10.47
C LYS A 303 -6.99 11.76 -10.56
N ASP A 304 -6.17 12.76 -10.28
CA ASP A 304 -6.53 14.16 -10.43
C ASP A 304 -5.40 14.96 -11.06
N ASN A 305 -5.78 16.09 -11.67
CA ASN A 305 -4.84 17.03 -12.26
C ASN A 305 -4.57 18.25 -11.36
N GLY A 306 -4.72 18.09 -10.05
CA GLY A 306 -4.61 19.15 -9.05
C GLY A 306 -3.18 19.59 -8.72
N SER A 307 -3.04 20.32 -7.62
CA SER A 307 -1.75 20.86 -7.15
C SER A 307 -0.71 19.80 -6.77
N GLY A 308 -1.13 18.54 -6.57
CA GLY A 308 -0.27 17.48 -6.09
C GLY A 308 -0.12 17.44 -4.57
N VAL A 309 0.67 16.48 -4.09
CA VAL A 309 1.07 16.31 -2.69
C VAL A 309 2.52 16.77 -2.52
N PRO A 310 2.83 17.61 -1.52
CA PRO A 310 4.22 17.98 -1.20
C PRO A 310 5.12 16.77 -0.90
N GLU A 311 6.36 16.79 -1.38
CA GLU A 311 7.30 15.66 -1.27
C GLU A 311 7.61 15.26 0.18
N ASP A 312 7.64 16.23 1.10
CA ASP A 312 7.86 16.04 2.53
C ASP A 312 6.71 15.30 3.23
N LEU A 313 5.50 15.36 2.66
CA LEU A 313 4.32 14.72 3.20
C LEU A 313 4.04 13.33 2.63
N LEU A 314 4.55 13.01 1.43
CA LEU A 314 4.36 11.71 0.79
C LEU A 314 4.70 10.51 1.71
N PRO A 315 5.79 10.51 2.50
CA PRO A 315 6.13 9.39 3.37
C PRO A 315 5.09 9.09 4.46
N ASN A 316 4.41 10.14 4.95
CA ASN A 316 3.50 10.09 6.10
C ASN A 316 2.05 10.39 5.69
N LEU A 317 1.75 10.36 4.39
CA LEU A 317 0.47 10.82 3.84
C LEU A 317 -0.75 10.07 4.40
N PHE A 318 -0.54 8.81 4.79
CA PHE A 318 -1.56 7.94 5.35
C PHE A 318 -1.52 7.89 6.89
N ASP A 319 -0.66 8.69 7.52
CA ASP A 319 -0.62 8.78 8.96
C ASP A 319 -1.75 9.70 9.47
N PRO A 320 -2.36 9.37 10.62
CA PRO A 320 -3.41 10.20 11.19
C PRO A 320 -2.94 11.62 11.51
N PHE A 321 -3.85 12.59 11.33
CA PHE A 321 -3.62 14.03 11.57
C PHE A 321 -2.63 14.71 10.61
N VAL A 322 -2.09 13.98 9.63
CA VAL A 322 -1.25 14.57 8.57
C VAL A 322 -2.14 15.24 7.53
N THR A 323 -1.97 16.55 7.35
CA THR A 323 -2.76 17.37 6.40
C THR A 323 -2.09 18.71 6.15
N THR A 324 -2.18 19.22 4.92
CA THR A 324 -1.85 20.62 4.58
C THR A 324 -3.03 21.58 4.70
N LYS A 325 -4.25 21.04 4.89
CA LYS A 325 -5.50 21.79 4.80
C LYS A 325 -5.84 22.41 6.16
N GLN A 326 -6.11 23.72 6.19
CA GLN A 326 -6.43 24.48 7.41
C GLN A 326 -7.67 23.95 8.17
N THR A 327 -8.66 23.41 7.46
CA THR A 327 -9.89 22.85 8.05
C THR A 327 -9.95 21.32 8.02
N GLY A 328 -8.92 20.67 7.47
CA GLY A 328 -8.85 19.21 7.35
C GLY A 328 -8.44 18.57 8.66
N SER A 329 -9.09 17.48 9.05
CA SER A 329 -8.71 16.75 10.27
C SER A 329 -7.50 15.83 10.11
N GLY A 330 -7.03 15.62 8.88
CA GLY A 330 -5.96 14.66 8.56
C GLY A 330 -6.32 13.19 8.81
N LEU A 331 -7.60 12.86 9.07
CA LEU A 331 -8.05 11.49 9.35
C LEU A 331 -8.55 10.74 8.10
N GLY A 332 -8.83 11.45 7.02
CA GLY A 332 -9.47 10.87 5.83
C GLY A 332 -8.62 9.79 5.15
N LEU A 333 -7.35 10.11 4.82
CA LEU A 333 -6.45 9.16 4.17
C LEU A 333 -5.98 8.04 5.12
N ALA A 334 -5.82 8.35 6.40
CA ALA A 334 -5.53 7.34 7.41
C ALA A 334 -6.67 6.30 7.53
N LEU A 335 -7.93 6.77 7.46
CA LEU A 335 -9.10 5.89 7.44
C LEU A 335 -9.14 5.02 6.19
N VAL A 336 -8.83 5.60 5.02
CA VAL A 336 -8.71 4.82 3.78
C VAL A 336 -7.67 3.71 3.93
N ALA A 337 -6.47 4.03 4.43
CA ALA A 337 -5.42 3.04 4.63
C ALA A 337 -5.82 1.95 5.63
N LYS A 338 -6.53 2.30 6.71
CA LYS A 338 -7.09 1.29 7.64
C LYS A 338 -8.09 0.39 6.95
N ILE A 339 -9.13 0.95 6.32
CA ILE A 339 -10.19 0.15 5.68
C ILE A 339 -9.60 -0.77 4.61
N VAL A 340 -8.72 -0.25 3.75
CA VAL A 340 -8.07 -1.04 2.70
C VAL A 340 -7.19 -2.15 3.32
N GLY A 341 -6.43 -1.83 4.37
CA GLY A 341 -5.63 -2.80 5.11
C GLY A 341 -6.44 -3.89 5.81
N ASP A 342 -7.56 -3.52 6.44
CA ASP A 342 -8.51 -4.45 7.07
C ASP A 342 -9.01 -5.43 6.00
N HIS A 343 -9.32 -4.94 4.80
CA HIS A 343 -9.69 -5.76 3.64
C HIS A 343 -8.57 -6.63 3.06
N GLY A 344 -7.34 -6.51 3.54
CA GLY A 344 -6.17 -7.22 3.03
C GLY A 344 -5.63 -6.63 1.73
N GLY A 345 -6.04 -5.40 1.38
CA GLY A 345 -5.53 -4.64 0.25
C GLY A 345 -4.42 -3.67 0.65
N ILE A 346 -3.98 -2.87 -0.32
CA ILE A 346 -2.94 -1.85 -0.15
C ILE A 346 -3.36 -0.57 -0.87
N ILE A 347 -3.00 0.58 -0.31
CA ILE A 347 -3.13 1.87 -1.00
C ILE A 347 -1.75 2.52 -1.19
N GLU A 348 -1.54 3.06 -2.39
CA GLU A 348 -0.35 3.82 -2.76
C GLU A 348 -0.74 5.20 -3.29
N CYS A 349 0.17 6.16 -3.20
CA CYS A 349 0.04 7.48 -3.80
C CYS A 349 1.30 7.79 -4.61
N GLU A 350 1.11 8.09 -5.88
CA GLU A 350 2.13 8.68 -6.75
C GLU A 350 1.66 10.11 -7.07
N SER A 351 2.46 11.12 -6.74
CA SER A 351 2.07 12.51 -6.98
C SER A 351 3.21 13.31 -7.58
N GLN A 352 2.87 14.05 -8.62
CA GLN A 352 3.62 15.14 -9.22
C GLN A 352 2.65 16.31 -9.39
N PRO A 353 3.14 17.57 -9.50
CA PRO A 353 2.28 18.69 -9.85
C PRO A 353 1.45 18.37 -11.10
N ARG A 354 0.14 18.64 -11.06
CA ARG A 354 -0.82 18.34 -12.14
C ARG A 354 -1.09 16.86 -12.39
N LYS A 355 -0.59 15.95 -11.54
CA LYS A 355 -0.81 14.51 -11.67
C LYS A 355 -0.67 13.80 -10.33
N THR A 356 -1.79 13.56 -9.66
CA THR A 356 -1.84 12.68 -8.48
C THR A 356 -2.59 11.40 -8.83
N THR A 357 -2.10 10.26 -8.36
CA THR A 357 -2.72 8.96 -8.52
C THR A 357 -2.74 8.23 -7.19
N PHE A 358 -3.94 8.05 -6.63
CA PHE A 358 -4.17 7.11 -5.55
C PHE A 358 -4.51 5.74 -6.14
N ARG A 359 -3.72 4.72 -5.83
CA ARG A 359 -3.88 3.35 -6.34
C ARG A 359 -4.27 2.42 -5.20
N VAL A 360 -5.44 1.78 -5.32
CA VAL A 360 -5.96 0.80 -4.36
C VAL A 360 -5.88 -0.59 -4.97
N LEU A 361 -5.14 -1.49 -4.31
CA LEU A 361 -4.90 -2.86 -4.73
C LEU A 361 -5.66 -3.81 -3.81
N MET A 362 -6.52 -4.66 -4.35
CA MET A 362 -7.47 -5.46 -3.55
C MET A 362 -7.47 -6.94 -3.92
N PRO A 363 -7.82 -7.83 -2.97
CA PRO A 363 -8.01 -9.24 -3.26
C PRO A 363 -9.28 -9.48 -4.07
N MET A 364 -9.19 -10.37 -5.05
CA MET A 364 -10.37 -10.85 -5.76
C MET A 364 -11.19 -11.80 -4.89
N TYR A 365 -12.51 -11.77 -5.06
CA TYR A 365 -13.38 -12.80 -4.50
C TYR A 365 -13.09 -14.16 -5.17
N SER A 366 -12.91 -15.19 -4.35
CA SER A 366 -12.74 -16.56 -4.82
C SER A 366 -13.73 -17.48 -4.11
N ALA A 367 -14.74 -17.96 -4.85
CA ALA A 367 -15.76 -18.86 -4.32
C ALA A 367 -15.18 -20.16 -3.72
N ALA A 368 -14.05 -20.64 -4.27
CA ALA A 368 -13.39 -21.88 -3.83
C ALA A 368 -12.76 -21.80 -2.42
N LYS A 369 -12.43 -20.60 -1.92
CA LYS A 369 -11.84 -20.44 -0.57
C LYS A 369 -12.87 -20.23 0.54
N HIS A 370 -14.07 -19.74 0.22
CA HIS A 370 -15.10 -19.48 1.22
C HIS A 370 -15.88 -20.74 1.64
N HIS A 371 -15.96 -21.76 0.78
CA HIS A 371 -16.60 -23.05 1.12
C HIS A 371 -15.86 -23.83 2.22
N ASP A 372 -14.55 -23.60 2.39
CA ASP A 372 -13.71 -24.31 3.37
C ASP A 372 -13.69 -23.64 4.77
N GLN A 373 -14.17 -22.39 4.85
CA GLN A 373 -14.33 -21.66 6.13
C GLN A 373 -15.71 -21.87 6.74
N SER A 374 -16.78 -21.93 5.93
CA SER A 374 -18.13 -22.23 6.43
C SER A 374 -18.26 -23.65 6.98
N ASN A 375 -17.43 -24.60 6.52
CA ASN A 375 -17.49 -26.00 6.95
C ASN A 375 -16.69 -26.30 8.24
N ARG A 376 -15.97 -25.32 8.80
CA ARG A 376 -15.24 -25.48 10.07
C ARG A 376 -16.01 -24.99 11.30
N ASP A 377 -16.96 -24.09 11.10
CA ASP A 377 -17.76 -23.51 12.19
C ASP A 377 -19.02 -24.32 12.51
N ASP A 378 -19.26 -25.43 11.78
CA ASP A 378 -20.49 -26.23 11.86
C ASP A 378 -20.20 -27.73 12.13
N VAL A 379 -19.31 -28.01 13.08
CA VAL A 379 -19.18 -29.37 13.66
C VAL A 379 -19.83 -29.37 15.05
N PRO A 380 -21.05 -29.92 15.21
CA PRO A 380 -21.59 -30.22 16.52
C PRO A 380 -20.68 -31.26 17.19
N GLY A 381 -20.26 -30.98 18.42
CA GLY A 381 -19.36 -31.83 19.19
C GLY A 381 -19.82 -33.29 19.20
N THR A 382 -18.94 -34.19 18.77
CA THR A 382 -19.07 -35.63 19.01
C THR A 382 -19.08 -35.87 20.53
N PRO A 383 -20.09 -36.55 21.10
CA PRO A 383 -20.10 -36.85 22.52
C PRO A 383 -19.03 -37.90 22.84
N SER A 384 -18.30 -37.65 23.92
CA SER A 384 -17.33 -38.56 24.53
C SER A 384 -18.01 -39.87 24.97
N PRO A 385 -17.47 -41.07 24.65
CA PRO A 385 -18.03 -42.31 25.17
C PRO A 385 -17.50 -42.54 26.60
N ALA A 386 -18.40 -42.37 27.57
CA ALA A 386 -18.18 -42.83 28.93
C ALA A 386 -18.28 -44.37 29.00
N SER A 387 -17.24 -44.98 29.56
CA SER A 387 -17.25 -46.16 30.44
C SER A 387 -18.33 -47.24 30.23
N GLN A 388 -17.90 -48.42 29.77
CA GLN A 388 -18.47 -49.69 30.21
C GLN A 388 -17.37 -50.62 30.73
N ASP A 389 -17.48 -50.94 32.02
CA ASP A 389 -16.81 -52.04 32.70
C ASP A 389 -17.13 -53.40 32.04
N ALA A 390 -16.15 -54.31 32.01
CA ALA A 390 -16.26 -55.69 32.50
C ALA A 390 -15.09 -56.57 32.03
N ARG A 391 -14.09 -56.80 32.91
CA ARG A 391 -13.75 -58.13 33.47
C ARG A 391 -12.51 -58.06 34.34
#